data_AF-A0A2V8L8M2-F1
#
_entry.id   AF-A0A2V8L8M2-F1
#
_cell.length_a   1.000
_cell.length_b   1.000
_cell.length_c   1.000
_cell.angle_alpha   90.00
_cell.angle_beta   90.00
_cell.angle_gamma   90.00
#
_symmetry.space_group_name_H-M   'P 1'
#
loop_
_entity.id
_entity.type
_entity.pdbx_description
1 polymer ?
#
loop_
_entity_poly.entity_id
_entity_poly.type
_entity_poly.pdbx_seq_one_letter_code
_entity_poly.pdbx_strand_id
1 'polypeptide(L)'
;MDGDNVELAARVTDVETGIERVTAQVNGSLKNLGKLQVQLAKKLIEEIHGAPLNLEAFIDRNLEAFQAFADGVYFLRNDLPKDALAEFDRALTIDGTYFEAQLYRGLALKKLQRWDEAIAAFRRTLPRSTPERRVLWSWEVPFTETSRHGMIVGIDTSLVRGGLAAAQKRILFGERRQNSTLLFLPDL
;
A
#
# COMPACT_ATOMS: atom_id res chain seq x y z
N MET A 1 29.66 -13.57 -20.96
CA MET A 1 29.36 -14.13 -19.62
C MET A 1 27.87 -14.03 -19.43
N ASP A 2 27.17 -15.16 -19.51
CA ASP A 2 25.71 -15.31 -19.34
C ASP A 2 25.29 -15.07 -17.88
N GLY A 3 25.35 -13.81 -17.43
CA GLY A 3 24.94 -13.43 -16.07
C GLY A 3 23.44 -13.25 -15.89
N ASP A 4 22.64 -13.48 -16.94
CA ASP A 4 21.21 -13.17 -16.97
C ASP A 4 20.32 -14.39 -16.66
N ASN A 5 20.85 -15.62 -16.60
CA ASN A 5 20.06 -16.81 -16.29
C ASN A 5 19.97 -17.03 -14.77
N VAL A 6 18.75 -17.26 -14.29
CA VAL A 6 18.41 -17.54 -12.90
C VAL A 6 17.53 -18.79 -12.81
N GLU A 7 17.75 -19.54 -11.74
CA GLU A 7 16.87 -20.63 -11.31
C GLU A 7 16.00 -20.12 -10.14
N LEU A 8 14.70 -20.38 -10.23
CA LEU A 8 13.75 -20.13 -9.15
C LEU A 8 13.18 -21.48 -8.71
N ALA A 9 13.29 -21.75 -7.41
CA ALA A 9 12.79 -22.97 -6.79
C ALA A 9 11.82 -22.63 -5.65
N ALA A 10 10.75 -23.42 -5.52
CA ALA A 10 9.81 -23.34 -4.42
C ALA A 10 9.53 -24.75 -3.91
N ARG A 11 9.42 -24.88 -2.58
CA ARG A 11 9.12 -26.14 -1.90
C ARG A 11 7.98 -25.94 -0.92
N VAL A 12 7.08 -26.93 -0.85
CA VAL A 12 6.04 -27.01 0.17
C VAL A 12 6.42 -28.09 1.15
N THR A 13 6.53 -27.71 2.41
CA THR A 13 6.91 -28.61 3.50
C THR A 13 5.75 -28.69 4.48
N ASP A 14 5.46 -29.90 4.92
CA ASP A 14 4.52 -30.16 6.01
C ASP A 14 5.07 -29.57 7.31
N VAL A 15 4.32 -28.68 7.95
CA VAL A 15 4.79 -27.90 9.09
C VAL A 15 4.99 -28.76 10.34
N GLU A 16 4.24 -29.85 10.49
CA GLU A 16 4.28 -30.70 11.68
C GLU A 16 5.38 -31.77 11.56
N THR A 17 5.59 -32.31 10.36
CA THR A 17 6.52 -33.42 10.11
C THR A 17 7.84 -32.98 9.52
N GLY A 18 7.92 -31.76 8.96
CA GLY A 18 9.10 -31.27 8.25
C GLY A 18 9.35 -31.97 6.90
N ILE A 19 8.42 -32.83 6.46
CA ILE A 19 8.56 -33.58 5.21
C ILE A 19 8.21 -32.68 4.04
N GLU A 20 9.11 -32.62 3.06
CA GLU A 20 8.86 -31.94 1.80
C GLU A 20 7.81 -32.71 0.99
N ARG A 21 6.72 -32.03 0.65
CA ARG A 21 5.58 -32.62 -0.06
C ARG A 21 5.67 -32.39 -1.56
N VAL A 22 6.11 -31.20 -1.96
CA VAL A 22 6.11 -30.76 -3.36
C VAL A 22 7.30 -29.84 -3.61
N THR A 23 7.94 -29.99 -4.77
CA THR A 23 9.08 -29.17 -5.19
C THR A 23 8.93 -28.75 -6.64
N ALA A 24 8.83 -27.45 -6.87
CA ALA A 24 8.80 -26.88 -8.21
C ALA A 24 10.08 -26.07 -8.47
N GLN A 25 10.52 -26.09 -9.72
CA GLN A 25 11.69 -25.37 -10.20
C GLN A 25 11.47 -24.88 -11.63
N VAL A 26 11.95 -23.68 -11.93
CA VAL A 26 11.95 -23.06 -13.26
C VAL A 26 13.24 -22.30 -13.51
N ASN A 27 13.64 -22.23 -14.77
CA ASN A 27 14.88 -21.62 -15.21
C ASN A 27 14.60 -20.59 -16.31
N GLY A 28 15.30 -19.46 -16.28
CA GLY A 28 15.26 -18.49 -17.38
C GLY A 28 15.91 -17.17 -17.05
N SER A 29 15.58 -16.12 -17.80
CA SER A 29 16.27 -14.83 -17.63
C SER A 29 15.74 -13.99 -16.45
N LEU A 30 16.63 -13.35 -15.69
CA LEU A 30 16.32 -12.38 -14.64
C LEU A 30 15.45 -11.22 -15.16
N LYS A 31 15.61 -10.82 -16.42
CA LYS A 31 14.76 -9.80 -17.07
C LYS A 31 13.29 -10.21 -17.18
N ASN A 32 13.00 -11.51 -17.07
CA ASN A 32 11.67 -12.09 -17.11
C ASN A 32 11.25 -12.66 -15.75
N LEU A 33 11.78 -12.13 -14.63
CA LEU A 33 11.54 -12.67 -13.28
C LEU A 33 10.05 -12.87 -12.97
N GLY A 34 9.18 -11.93 -13.36
CA GLY A 34 7.74 -12.05 -13.15
C GLY A 34 7.13 -13.26 -13.89
N LYS A 35 7.56 -13.55 -15.13
CA LYS A 35 7.11 -14.73 -15.88
C LYS A 35 7.60 -16.03 -15.24
N LEU A 36 8.83 -16.03 -14.72
CA LEU A 36 9.39 -17.21 -14.05
C LEU A 36 8.65 -17.50 -12.73
N GLN A 37 8.36 -16.48 -11.91
CA GLN A 37 7.57 -16.65 -10.68
C GLN A 37 6.21 -17.30 -10.95
N VAL A 38 5.63 -17.00 -12.10
CA VAL A 38 4.33 -17.54 -12.54
C VAL A 38 4.42 -18.97 -12.98
N GLN A 39 5.42 -19.30 -13.80
CA GLN A 39 5.67 -20.68 -14.21
C GLN A 39 5.93 -21.56 -12.98
N LEU A 40 6.68 -21.03 -12.00
CA LEU A 40 6.94 -21.71 -10.74
C LEU A 40 5.67 -21.93 -9.93
N ALA A 41 4.84 -20.89 -9.76
CA ALA A 41 3.57 -20.99 -9.04
C ALA A 41 2.61 -21.97 -9.71
N LYS A 42 2.52 -21.94 -11.05
CA LYS A 42 1.69 -22.88 -11.83
C LYS A 42 2.13 -24.31 -11.59
N LYS A 43 3.43 -24.59 -11.76
CA LYS A 43 4.00 -25.93 -11.57
C LYS A 43 3.77 -26.44 -10.15
N LEU A 44 4.00 -25.59 -9.14
CA LEU A 44 3.77 -25.94 -7.74
C LEU A 44 2.30 -26.30 -7.48
N ILE A 45 1.35 -25.54 -8.01
CA ILE A 45 -0.08 -25.78 -7.75
C ILE A 45 -0.62 -26.97 -8.55
N GLU A 46 -0.14 -27.19 -9.77
CA GLU A 46 -0.45 -28.39 -10.56
C GLU A 46 -0.01 -29.66 -9.82
N GLU A 47 1.18 -29.64 -9.22
CA GLU A 47 1.71 -30.76 -8.42
C GLU A 47 0.91 -30.99 -7.12
N ILE A 48 0.36 -29.93 -6.49
CA ILE A 48 -0.43 -30.07 -5.25
C ILE A 48 -1.90 -30.47 -5.51
N HIS A 49 -2.55 -29.87 -6.51
CA HIS A 49 -4.01 -29.85 -6.62
C HIS A 49 -4.57 -30.48 -7.91
N GLY A 50 -3.76 -30.72 -8.94
CA GLY A 50 -4.22 -31.31 -10.21
C GLY A 50 -5.27 -30.48 -10.98
N ALA A 51 -5.48 -29.21 -10.63
CA ALA A 51 -6.47 -28.33 -11.24
C ALA A 51 -5.83 -27.30 -12.20
N PRO A 52 -6.39 -27.07 -13.40
CA PRO A 52 -5.91 -26.04 -14.30
C PRO A 52 -6.29 -24.65 -13.75
N LEU A 53 -5.29 -23.84 -13.38
CA LEU A 53 -5.47 -22.46 -12.95
C LEU A 53 -5.15 -21.48 -14.09
N ASN A 54 -5.98 -20.44 -14.22
CA ASN A 54 -5.69 -19.31 -15.09
C ASN A 54 -4.90 -18.24 -14.33
N LEU A 55 -3.60 -18.53 -14.12
CA LEU A 55 -2.66 -17.59 -13.48
C LEU A 55 -2.36 -16.38 -14.35
N GLU A 56 -2.43 -16.52 -15.69
CA GLU A 56 -2.24 -15.41 -16.65
C GLU A 56 -3.18 -14.25 -16.35
N ALA A 57 -4.48 -14.52 -16.21
CA ALA A 57 -5.46 -13.50 -15.86
C ALA A 57 -5.21 -12.85 -14.48
N PHE A 58 -4.65 -13.60 -13.52
CA PHE A 58 -4.30 -13.06 -12.20
C PHE A 58 -3.09 -12.10 -12.28
N ILE A 59 -2.07 -12.46 -13.06
CA ILE A 59 -0.88 -11.62 -13.26
C ILE A 59 -1.24 -10.38 -14.06
N ASP A 60 -2.03 -10.54 -15.12
CA ASP A 60 -2.44 -9.43 -15.97
C ASP A 60 -3.20 -8.39 -15.15
N ARG A 61 -4.11 -8.82 -14.27
CA ARG A 61 -4.80 -7.92 -13.33
C ARG A 61 -3.83 -7.25 -12.36
N ASN A 62 -2.92 -7.99 -11.73
CA ASN A 62 -1.96 -7.40 -10.79
C ASN A 62 -1.00 -6.42 -11.49
N LEU A 63 -0.57 -6.73 -12.72
CA LEU A 63 0.28 -5.88 -13.53
C LEU A 63 -0.46 -4.61 -13.95
N GLU A 64 -1.73 -4.73 -14.35
CA GLU A 64 -2.56 -3.60 -14.74
C GLU A 64 -2.82 -2.67 -13.53
N ALA A 65 -3.09 -3.22 -12.35
CA ALA A 65 -3.23 -2.45 -11.12
C ALA A 65 -1.93 -1.71 -10.78
N PHE A 66 -0.78 -2.39 -10.88
CA PHE A 66 0.54 -1.79 -10.67
C PHE A 66 0.84 -0.66 -11.67
N GLN A 67 0.53 -0.86 -12.95
CA GLN A 67 0.73 0.16 -13.98
C GLN A 67 -0.13 1.39 -13.71
N ALA A 68 -1.41 1.21 -13.42
CA ALA A 68 -2.31 2.29 -13.02
C ALA A 68 -1.76 3.05 -11.80
N PHE A 69 -1.28 2.35 -10.79
CA PHE A 69 -0.62 3.00 -9.66
C PHE A 69 0.62 3.82 -10.08
N ALA A 70 1.49 3.26 -10.92
CA ALA A 70 2.70 3.95 -11.39
C ALA A 70 2.37 5.22 -12.20
N ASP A 71 1.35 5.16 -13.08
CA ASP A 71 0.87 6.30 -13.84
C ASP A 71 0.29 7.38 -12.91
N GLY A 72 -0.49 6.97 -11.91
CA GLY A 72 -1.00 7.88 -10.88
C GLY A 72 0.11 8.61 -10.12
N VAL A 73 1.18 7.90 -9.74
CA VAL A 73 2.37 8.51 -9.10
C VAL A 73 3.05 9.49 -10.06
N TYR A 74 3.18 9.14 -11.34
CA TYR A 74 3.74 10.03 -12.35
C TYR A 74 2.94 11.34 -12.46
N PHE A 75 1.61 11.27 -12.59
CA PHE A 75 0.76 12.46 -12.65
C PHE A 75 0.86 13.31 -11.38
N LEU A 76 0.90 12.67 -10.21
CA LEU A 76 1.00 13.38 -8.94
C LEU A 76 2.32 14.14 -8.79
N ARG A 77 3.42 13.57 -9.30
CA ARG A 77 4.75 14.21 -9.34
C ARG A 77 4.80 15.41 -10.29
N ASN A 78 3.98 15.39 -11.34
CA ASN A 78 3.87 16.48 -12.32
C ASN A 78 2.78 17.51 -11.96
N ASP A 79 2.30 17.49 -10.71
CA ASP A 79 1.25 18.39 -10.20
C ASP A 79 -0.07 18.34 -11.00
N LEU A 80 -0.39 17.15 -11.51
CA LEU A 80 -1.66 16.83 -12.19
C LEU A 80 -2.54 15.96 -11.29
N PRO A 81 -3.10 16.49 -10.18
CA PRO A 81 -3.77 15.68 -9.18
C PRO A 81 -5.12 15.11 -9.62
N LYS A 82 -5.75 15.65 -10.67
CA LYS A 82 -6.98 15.07 -11.24
C LYS A 82 -6.70 13.78 -12.00
N ASP A 83 -5.67 13.80 -12.86
CA ASP A 83 -5.25 12.64 -13.64
C ASP A 83 -4.66 11.56 -12.71
N ALA A 84 -3.89 11.98 -11.71
CA ALA A 84 -3.41 11.08 -10.67
C ALA A 84 -4.54 10.35 -9.94
N LEU A 85 -5.60 11.09 -9.56
CA LEU A 85 -6.77 10.51 -8.89
C LEU A 85 -7.47 9.46 -9.77
N ALA A 86 -7.63 9.74 -11.07
CA ALA A 86 -8.25 8.79 -12.00
C ALA A 86 -7.47 7.48 -12.10
N GLU A 87 -6.14 7.56 -12.14
CA GLU A 87 -5.29 6.36 -12.20
C GLU A 87 -5.27 5.58 -10.87
N PHE A 88 -5.30 6.26 -9.72
CA PHE A 88 -5.45 5.55 -8.43
C PHE A 88 -6.82 4.88 -8.31
N ASP A 89 -7.89 5.52 -8.79
CA ASP A 89 -9.22 4.91 -8.85
C ASP A 89 -9.25 3.69 -9.79
N ARG A 90 -8.51 3.73 -10.91
CA ARG A 90 -8.33 2.59 -11.82
C ARG A 90 -7.59 1.44 -11.13
N ALA A 91 -6.46 1.71 -10.48
CA ALA A 91 -5.69 0.71 -9.73
C ALA A 91 -6.58 0.00 -8.69
N LEU A 92 -7.39 0.76 -7.96
CA LEU A 92 -8.31 0.25 -6.94
C LEU A 92 -9.55 -0.47 -7.48
N THR A 93 -9.91 -0.23 -8.74
CA THR A 93 -10.97 -0.98 -9.42
C THR A 93 -10.48 -2.37 -9.81
N ILE A 94 -9.20 -2.49 -10.18
CA ILE A 94 -8.56 -3.75 -10.56
C ILE A 94 -8.20 -4.56 -9.31
N ASP A 95 -7.57 -3.91 -8.32
CA ASP A 95 -7.25 -4.48 -7.01
C ASP A 95 -7.70 -3.53 -5.89
N GLY A 96 -8.88 -3.81 -5.34
CA GLY A 96 -9.44 -3.05 -4.22
C GLY A 96 -8.66 -3.16 -2.91
N THR A 97 -7.69 -4.07 -2.83
CA THR A 97 -6.80 -4.25 -1.68
C THR A 97 -5.46 -3.56 -1.84
N TYR A 98 -5.21 -2.88 -2.97
CA TYR A 98 -3.95 -2.22 -3.24
C TYR A 98 -3.73 -1.00 -2.33
N PHE A 99 -3.01 -1.25 -1.24
CA PHE A 99 -2.85 -0.34 -0.12
C PHE A 99 -2.21 0.99 -0.50
N GLU A 100 -1.15 0.95 -1.31
CA GLU A 100 -0.44 2.12 -1.81
C GLU A 100 -1.35 3.01 -2.67
N ALA A 101 -2.20 2.41 -3.51
CA ALA A 101 -3.15 3.18 -4.32
C ALA A 101 -4.16 3.95 -3.45
N GLN A 102 -4.66 3.39 -2.34
CA GLN A 102 -5.53 4.13 -1.39
C GLN A 102 -4.80 5.30 -0.73
N LEU A 103 -3.54 5.11 -0.32
CA LEU A 103 -2.74 6.17 0.29
C LEU A 103 -2.53 7.34 -0.67
N TYR A 104 -2.09 7.04 -1.89
CA TYR A 104 -1.80 8.06 -2.89
C TYR A 104 -3.06 8.73 -3.44
N ARG A 105 -4.19 8.01 -3.49
CA ARG A 105 -5.52 8.60 -3.74
C ARG A 105 -5.83 9.71 -2.73
N GLY A 106 -5.58 9.48 -1.45
CA GLY A 106 -5.75 10.49 -0.40
C GLY A 106 -4.85 11.72 -0.60
N LEU A 107 -3.61 11.51 -1.06
CA LEU A 107 -2.68 12.61 -1.39
C LEU A 107 -3.15 13.44 -2.60
N ALA A 108 -3.68 12.78 -3.64
CA ALA A 108 -4.25 13.45 -4.81
C ALA A 108 -5.48 14.30 -4.43
N LEU A 109 -6.40 13.72 -3.65
CA LEU A 109 -7.59 14.41 -3.13
C LEU A 109 -7.22 15.60 -2.24
N LYS A 110 -6.14 15.48 -1.45
CA LYS A 110 -5.60 16.59 -0.66
C LYS A 110 -5.13 17.74 -1.55
N LYS A 111 -4.37 17.48 -2.62
CA LYS A 111 -3.94 18.50 -3.59
C LYS A 111 -5.16 19.16 -4.27
N LEU A 112 -6.24 18.42 -4.47
CA LEU A 112 -7.51 18.92 -4.99
C LEU A 112 -8.40 19.62 -3.94
N GLN A 113 -7.96 19.71 -2.68
CA GLN A 113 -8.76 20.25 -1.56
C GLN A 113 -10.09 19.52 -1.32
N ARG A 114 -10.20 18.25 -1.75
CA ARG A 114 -11.34 17.36 -1.50
C ARG A 114 -11.14 16.62 -0.18
N TRP A 115 -11.21 17.38 0.92
CA TRP A 115 -10.78 16.92 2.25
C TRP A 115 -11.55 15.68 2.73
N ASP A 116 -12.88 15.67 2.63
CA ASP A 116 -13.71 14.55 3.15
C ASP A 116 -13.38 13.22 2.49
N GLU A 117 -13.11 13.24 1.18
CA GLU A 117 -12.75 12.06 0.42
C GLU A 117 -11.30 11.64 0.65
N ALA A 118 -10.39 12.61 0.83
CA ALA A 118 -9.01 12.32 1.22
C ALA A 118 -8.97 11.59 2.57
N ILE A 119 -9.79 12.07 3.52
CA ILE A 119 -9.99 11.47 4.84
C ILE A 119 -10.50 10.03 4.71
N ALA A 120 -11.53 9.82 3.90
CA ALA A 120 -12.08 8.49 3.68
C ALA A 120 -11.02 7.54 3.06
N ALA A 121 -10.20 8.03 2.13
CA ALA A 121 -9.12 7.25 1.52
C ALA A 121 -8.05 6.85 2.56
N PHE A 122 -7.57 7.80 3.37
CA PHE A 122 -6.59 7.50 4.43
C PHE A 122 -7.16 6.56 5.51
N ARG A 123 -8.45 6.65 5.84
CA ARG A 123 -9.05 5.70 6.79
C ARG A 123 -9.03 4.25 6.29
N ARG A 124 -9.06 4.03 4.97
CA ARG A 124 -9.00 2.70 4.38
C ARG A 124 -7.60 2.07 4.46
N THR A 125 -6.57 2.88 4.69
CA THR A 125 -5.18 2.41 4.88
C THR A 125 -4.87 2.08 6.34
N LEU A 126 -5.86 2.07 7.24
CA LEU A 126 -5.64 1.79 8.65
C LEU A 126 -6.16 0.40 9.01
N PRO A 127 -5.40 -0.39 9.80
CA PRO A 127 -5.90 -1.62 10.35
C PRO A 127 -7.18 -1.37 11.16
N ARG A 128 -8.21 -2.22 10.98
CA ARG A 128 -9.47 -2.12 11.74
C ARG A 128 -9.27 -2.26 13.26
N SER A 129 -8.14 -2.82 13.68
CA SER A 129 -7.79 -3.13 15.07
C SER A 129 -6.92 -2.07 15.75
N THR A 130 -6.60 -0.95 15.10
CA THR A 130 -5.75 0.08 15.71
C THR A 130 -6.54 0.80 16.82
N PRO A 131 -6.18 0.66 18.11
CA PRO A 131 -6.86 1.38 19.18
C PRO A 131 -6.61 2.88 19.04
N GLU A 132 -7.61 3.70 19.37
CA GLU A 132 -7.47 5.15 19.41
C GLU A 132 -6.29 5.53 20.35
N ARG A 133 -5.24 6.18 19.83
CA ARG A 133 -4.12 6.66 20.65
C ARG A 133 -4.20 8.19 20.81
N ARG A 134 -3.97 8.66 22.04
CA ARG A 134 -3.87 10.09 22.36
C ARG A 134 -2.46 10.59 22.03
N VAL A 135 -2.33 11.49 21.05
CA VAL A 135 -1.04 12.08 20.63
C VAL A 135 -1.02 13.58 20.96
N LEU A 136 0.14 14.14 21.26
CA LEU A 136 0.36 15.59 21.33
C LEU A 136 0.59 16.13 19.91
N TRP A 137 -0.12 17.21 19.54
CA TRP A 137 -0.08 17.80 18.20
C TRP A 137 0.01 19.32 18.29
N SER A 138 0.58 19.97 17.26
CA SER A 138 0.66 21.43 17.16
C SER A 138 0.19 21.91 15.78
N TRP A 139 -0.62 22.95 15.74
CA TRP A 139 -1.13 23.55 14.51
C TRP A 139 -0.01 24.32 13.76
N GLU A 140 0.22 24.03 12.47
CA GLU A 140 0.87 24.99 11.55
C GLU A 140 -0.24 25.75 10.80
N VAL A 141 -0.27 27.08 10.94
CA VAL A 141 -1.33 28.01 10.47
C VAL A 141 -1.20 28.36 8.97
N PRO A 142 -2.30 28.76 8.28
CA PRO A 142 -3.60 29.16 8.83
C PRO A 142 -4.78 28.22 8.48
N PHE A 143 -5.38 27.63 9.51
CA PHE A 143 -6.72 27.03 9.49
C PHE A 143 -7.59 27.74 10.53
N THR A 144 -8.79 28.19 10.16
CA THR A 144 -9.68 28.97 11.05
C THR A 144 -10.47 28.08 12.00
N GLU A 145 -10.95 28.62 13.13
CA GLU A 145 -11.76 27.90 14.14
C GLU A 145 -13.02 27.22 13.58
N THR A 146 -13.51 27.67 12.42
CA THR A 146 -14.69 27.15 11.72
C THR A 146 -14.43 25.90 10.89
N SER A 147 -13.16 25.50 10.72
CA SER A 147 -12.78 24.39 9.87
C SER A 147 -13.23 23.07 10.49
N ARG A 148 -14.13 22.36 9.79
CA ARG A 148 -14.59 21.01 10.19
C ARG A 148 -13.58 19.92 9.84
N HIS A 149 -12.69 20.18 8.88
CA HIS A 149 -11.74 19.21 8.32
C HIS A 149 -10.35 19.85 8.19
N GLY A 150 -9.29 19.10 8.50
CA GLY A 150 -7.91 19.58 8.42
C GLY A 150 -6.87 18.46 8.58
N MET A 151 -5.65 18.72 8.11
CA MET A 151 -4.53 17.78 8.26
C MET A 151 -3.73 18.15 9.51
N ILE A 152 -3.70 17.25 10.49
CA ILE A 152 -2.91 17.45 11.71
C ILE A 152 -1.56 16.75 11.55
N VAL A 153 -0.48 17.48 11.84
CA VAL A 153 0.86 16.92 12.00
C VAL A 153 1.00 16.58 13.48
N GLY A 154 0.96 15.28 13.78
CA GLY A 154 1.22 14.78 15.13
C GLY A 154 2.70 14.48 15.31
N ILE A 155 3.24 14.77 16.49
CA ILE A 155 4.56 14.32 16.90
C ILE A 155 4.35 13.12 17.81
N ASP A 156 4.82 11.94 17.40
CA ASP A 156 4.79 10.77 18.27
C ASP A 156 5.78 10.97 19.42
N THR A 157 5.25 11.26 20.61
CA THR A 157 6.06 11.51 21.80
C THR A 157 6.60 10.24 22.46
N SER A 158 6.18 9.05 22.02
CA SER A 158 6.78 7.79 22.49
C SER A 158 8.23 7.62 22.00
N LEU A 159 8.58 8.30 20.90
CA LEU A 159 9.94 8.36 20.33
C LEU A 159 10.82 9.47 20.94
N VAL A 160 10.26 10.34 21.80
CA VAL A 160 10.96 11.50 22.38
C VAL A 160 12.04 11.10 23.39
N ARG A 161 12.09 9.83 23.83
CA ARG A 161 13.23 9.32 24.63
C ARG A 161 14.59 9.45 23.89
N GLY A 162 14.61 9.61 22.57
CA GLY A 162 15.82 9.85 21.76
C GLY A 162 16.14 11.31 21.43
N GLY A 163 15.35 12.28 21.91
CA GLY A 163 15.49 13.72 21.61
C GLY A 163 14.53 14.23 20.52
N LEU A 164 14.19 15.52 20.57
CA LEU A 164 13.24 16.19 19.66
C LEU A 164 13.57 16.05 18.17
N ALA A 165 14.86 15.86 17.83
CA ALA A 165 15.30 15.62 16.45
C ALA A 165 14.93 14.23 15.90
N ALA A 166 14.70 13.24 16.78
CA ALA A 166 14.26 11.89 16.41
C ALA A 166 12.73 11.78 16.27
N ALA A 167 11.99 12.81 16.65
CA ALA A 167 10.55 12.85 16.58
C ALA A 167 10.13 13.10 15.12
N GLN A 168 9.87 12.02 14.36
CA GLN A 168 9.42 12.13 12.98
C GLN A 168 8.07 12.87 12.93
N LYS A 169 8.01 13.96 12.15
CA LYS A 169 6.74 14.55 11.71
C LYS A 169 6.02 13.51 10.85
N ARG A 170 5.06 12.78 11.42
CA ARG A 170 4.22 11.84 10.67
C ARG A 170 2.94 12.59 10.30
N ILE A 171 2.62 12.63 9.01
CA ILE A 171 1.37 13.23 8.52
C ILE A 171 0.24 12.35 9.03
N LEU A 172 -0.61 12.88 9.92
CA LEU A 172 -1.37 12.02 10.85
C LEU A 172 -2.89 12.15 10.76
N PHE A 173 -3.42 13.19 10.11
CA PHE A 173 -4.86 13.39 9.93
C PHE A 173 -5.64 13.57 11.26
N GLY A 174 -6.59 14.52 11.27
CA GLY A 174 -7.49 14.74 12.40
C GLY A 174 -8.91 15.03 11.95
N GLU A 175 -9.91 14.35 12.52
CA GLU A 175 -11.32 14.68 12.34
C GLU A 175 -11.84 15.45 13.57
N ARG A 176 -12.40 16.65 13.37
CA ARG A 176 -13.02 17.42 14.46
C ARG A 176 -14.44 16.94 14.70
N ARG A 177 -14.67 16.37 15.89
CA ARG A 177 -15.99 16.14 16.48
C ARG A 177 -16.32 17.31 17.41
N GLN A 178 -17.60 17.47 17.76
CA GLN A 178 -18.11 18.62 18.52
C GLN A 178 -17.23 18.99 19.74
N ASN A 179 -16.66 17.99 20.45
CA ASN A 179 -15.80 18.19 21.62
C ASN A 179 -14.44 17.45 21.56
N SER A 180 -14.04 16.86 20.43
CA SER A 180 -12.80 16.07 20.35
C SER A 180 -12.20 16.04 18.96
N THR A 181 -10.92 15.68 18.87
CA THR A 181 -10.23 15.45 17.60
C THR A 181 -9.77 14.01 17.55
N LEU A 182 -10.23 13.26 16.56
CA LEU A 182 -9.82 11.87 16.34
C LEU A 182 -8.57 11.86 15.45
N LEU A 183 -7.47 11.30 15.94
CA LEU A 183 -6.19 11.20 15.22
C LEU A 183 -5.93 9.76 14.77
N PHE A 184 -5.32 9.61 13.61
CA PHE A 184 -5.15 8.31 12.98
C PHE A 184 -3.69 8.00 12.68
N LEU A 185 -3.11 7.05 13.43
CA LEU A 185 -1.73 6.62 13.27
C LEU A 185 -1.68 5.39 12.35
N PRO A 186 -1.14 5.49 11.11
CA PRO A 186 -0.67 4.29 10.43
C PRO A 186 0.55 3.76 11.19
N ASP A 187 0.45 2.54 11.73
CA ASP A 187 1.59 1.84 12.31
C ASP A 187 2.60 1.53 11.18
N LEU A 188 3.81 2.07 11.30
CA LEU A 188 5.04 1.67 10.60
C LEU A 188 6.21 1.76 11.58
#